data_AF-A0A2V1D420-F1
#
_entry.id   AF-A0A2V1D420-F1
#
_cell.length_a   1.000
_cell.length_b   1.000
_cell.length_c   1.000
_cell.angle_alpha   90.00
_cell.angle_beta   90.00
_cell.angle_gamma   90.00
#
_symmetry.space_group_name_H-M   'P 1'
#
loop_
_entity.id
_entity.type
_entity.pdbx_description
1 polymer ?
#
loop_
_entity_poly.entity_id
_entity_poly.type
_entity_poly.pdbx_seq_one_letter_code
_entity_poly.pdbx_strand_id
1 'polypeptide(L)'
;VFKPLSTAYSNELSAFINNSQGLALIAKRDFFHLFWKAWVNTMRQPLILRAFEATGISPLNPTTILNRFDQPQPSEQGSRESSTSVLSASDWTKIDQLLKAHVDVGASNGAKKLSRTVHSISVRAQLAEHENKGLREALATQKK
;
A
#
# COMPACT_ATOMS: atom_id res chain seq x y z
N VAL A 1 -0.39 -12.10 -19.11
CA VAL A 1 0.65 -12.26 -18.06
C VAL A 1 1.57 -11.04 -17.94
N PHE A 2 2.12 -10.52 -19.04
CA PHE A 2 3.12 -9.45 -19.01
C PHE A 2 2.65 -8.12 -18.42
N LYS A 3 1.41 -7.67 -18.70
CA LYS A 3 0.88 -6.43 -18.13
C LYS A 3 0.79 -6.49 -16.58
N PRO A 4 0.16 -7.53 -15.98
CA PRO A 4 0.20 -7.73 -14.53
C PRO A 4 1.62 -7.77 -13.94
N LEU A 5 2.57 -8.44 -14.62
CA LEU A 5 3.97 -8.51 -14.19
C LEU A 5 4.63 -7.13 -14.18
N SER A 6 4.46 -6.35 -15.25
CA SER A 6 4.97 -4.97 -15.35
C SER A 6 4.38 -4.09 -14.26
N THR A 7 3.07 -4.15 -14.03
CA THR A 7 2.41 -3.40 -12.94
C THR A 7 2.93 -3.81 -11.57
N ALA A 8 3.05 -5.11 -11.30
CA ALA A 8 3.58 -5.60 -10.02
C ALA A 8 5.03 -5.15 -9.80
N TYR A 9 5.87 -5.20 -10.83
CA TYR A 9 7.25 -4.72 -10.75
C TYR A 9 7.32 -3.21 -10.47
N SER A 10 6.52 -2.39 -11.15
CA SER A 10 6.43 -0.95 -10.89
C SER A 10 5.98 -0.64 -9.46
N ASN A 11 5.09 -1.47 -8.89
CA ASN A 11 4.66 -1.34 -7.49
C ASN A 11 5.80 -1.70 -6.52
N GLU A 12 6.53 -2.80 -6.77
CA GLU A 12 7.71 -3.18 -5.97
C GLU A 12 8.80 -2.10 -6.03
N LEU A 13 9.02 -1.50 -7.21
CA LEU A 13 9.95 -0.39 -7.39
C LEU A 13 9.53 0.84 -6.59
N SER A 14 8.25 1.22 -6.66
CA SER A 14 7.72 2.36 -5.90
C SER A 14 7.83 2.11 -4.40
N ALA A 15 7.52 0.90 -3.94
CA ALA A 15 7.69 0.50 -2.54
C ALA A 15 9.16 0.58 -2.10
N PHE A 16 10.10 0.13 -2.92
CA PHE A 16 11.52 0.24 -2.63
C PHE A 16 11.98 1.70 -2.47
N ILE A 17 11.60 2.57 -3.41
CA ILE A 17 11.94 4.00 -3.35
C ILE A 17 11.33 4.66 -2.11
N ASN A 18 10.07 4.36 -1.81
CA ASN A 18 9.38 4.89 -0.63
C ASN A 18 10.02 4.41 0.68
N ASN A 19 10.31 3.11 0.79
CA ASN A 19 10.90 2.53 1.99
C ASN A 19 12.33 3.03 2.22
N SER A 20 13.08 3.26 1.15
CA SER A 20 14.43 3.83 1.22
C SER A 20 14.46 5.35 1.30
N GLN A 21 13.30 6.02 1.20
CA GLN A 21 13.18 7.49 1.11
C GLN A 21 14.05 8.11 0.00
N GLY A 22 14.35 7.35 -1.06
CA GLY A 22 15.26 7.76 -2.12
C GLY A 22 16.75 7.81 -1.73
N LEU A 23 17.12 7.40 -0.51
CA LEU A 23 18.50 7.34 -0.05
C LEU A 23 19.26 6.14 -0.64
N ALA A 24 18.55 5.05 -0.94
CA ALA A 24 19.13 3.90 -1.62
C ALA A 24 18.96 4.06 -3.14
N LEU A 25 20.10 4.20 -3.84
CA LEU A 25 20.11 4.15 -5.30
C LEU A 25 19.72 2.76 -5.78
N ILE A 26 18.88 2.70 -6.81
CA ILE A 26 18.59 1.43 -7.49
C ILE A 26 19.75 1.08 -8.42
N ALA A 27 20.28 -0.13 -8.26
CA ALA A 27 21.31 -0.67 -9.12
C ALA A 27 20.81 -1.94 -9.84
N LYS A 28 21.54 -2.38 -10.85
CA LYS A 28 21.22 -3.61 -11.60
C LYS A 28 21.16 -4.85 -10.70
N ARG A 29 21.87 -4.86 -9.57
CA ARG A 29 21.84 -5.96 -8.58
C ARG A 29 20.45 -6.12 -7.93
N ASP A 30 19.70 -5.04 -7.78
CA ASP A 30 18.41 -5.02 -7.10
C ASP A 30 17.28 -5.56 -8.00
N PHE A 31 17.53 -5.59 -9.32
CA PHE A 31 16.57 -6.06 -10.31
C PHE A 31 15.99 -7.41 -9.95
N PHE A 32 16.84 -8.42 -9.68
CA PHE A 32 16.35 -9.78 -9.51
C PHE A 32 15.46 -9.94 -8.28
N HIS A 33 15.78 -9.27 -7.17
CA HIS A 33 14.97 -9.35 -5.95
C HIS A 33 13.59 -8.71 -6.14
N LEU A 34 13.54 -7.52 -6.75
CA LEU A 34 12.28 -6.83 -7.06
C LEU A 34 11.47 -7.60 -8.11
N PHE A 35 12.14 -8.09 -9.16
CA PHE A 35 11.55 -8.93 -10.19
C PHE A 35 10.98 -10.22 -9.62
N TRP A 36 11.72 -10.91 -8.75
CA TRP A 36 11.30 -12.19 -8.19
C TRP A 36 10.04 -12.03 -7.32
N LYS A 37 9.97 -10.97 -6.51
CA LYS A 37 8.76 -10.63 -5.75
C LYS A 37 7.56 -10.40 -6.68
N ALA A 38 7.73 -9.58 -7.71
CA ALA A 38 6.69 -9.31 -8.70
C ALA A 38 6.28 -10.58 -9.47
N TRP A 39 7.24 -11.42 -9.82
CA TRP A 39 7.04 -12.69 -10.52
C TRP A 39 6.21 -13.66 -9.70
N VAL A 40 6.59 -13.94 -8.45
CA VAL A 40 5.83 -14.84 -7.56
C VAL A 40 4.42 -14.29 -7.28
N ASN A 41 4.26 -12.97 -7.24
CA ASN A 41 2.96 -12.34 -7.08
C ASN A 41 2.05 -12.50 -8.33
N THR A 42 2.63 -12.63 -9.52
CA THR A 42 1.88 -12.60 -10.78
C THR A 42 1.77 -13.94 -11.49
N MET A 43 2.74 -14.84 -11.32
CA MET A 43 2.71 -16.22 -11.82
C MET A 43 1.91 -17.14 -10.91
N ARG A 44 0.68 -16.73 -10.61
CA ARG A 44 -0.30 -17.54 -9.88
C ARG A 44 -1.26 -18.19 -10.86
N GLN A 45 -1.72 -19.40 -10.53
CA GLN A 45 -2.65 -20.17 -11.36
C GLN A 45 -3.86 -19.33 -11.86
N PRO A 46 -4.55 -18.52 -11.03
CA PRO A 46 -5.66 -17.71 -11.53
C PRO A 46 -5.26 -16.68 -12.59
N LEU A 47 -4.11 -16.02 -12.42
CA LEU A 47 -3.62 -15.01 -13.36
C LEU A 47 -3.13 -15.61 -14.68
N ILE A 48 -2.56 -16.82 -14.61
CA ILE A 48 -2.15 -17.59 -15.78
C ILE A 48 -3.39 -18.00 -16.59
N LEU A 49 -4.41 -18.58 -15.94
CA LEU A 49 -5.67 -18.95 -16.58
C LEU A 49 -6.36 -17.74 -17.24
N ARG A 50 -6.43 -16.60 -16.54
CA ARG A 50 -6.98 -15.36 -17.10
C ARG A 50 -6.19 -14.84 -18.30
N ALA A 51 -4.88 -15.08 -18.35
CA ALA A 51 -4.08 -14.68 -19.48
C ALA A 51 -4.36 -15.54 -20.71
N PHE A 52 -4.50 -16.86 -20.54
CA PHE A 52 -4.89 -17.77 -21.63
C PHE A 52 -6.32 -17.50 -22.11
N GLU A 53 -7.25 -17.17 -21.20
CA GLU A 53 -8.61 -16.72 -21.52
C GLU A 53 -8.58 -15.44 -22.38
N ALA A 54 -7.82 -14.43 -21.94
CA ALA A 54 -7.74 -13.15 -22.64
C ALA A 54 -7.11 -13.26 -24.05
N THR A 55 -6.23 -14.24 -24.27
CA THR A 55 -5.67 -14.54 -25.60
C THR A 55 -6.57 -15.46 -26.43
N GLY A 56 -7.72 -15.91 -25.90
CA GLY A 56 -8.64 -16.81 -26.59
C GLY A 56 -8.09 -18.23 -26.77
N ILE A 57 -7.11 -18.65 -25.96
CA ILE A 57 -6.48 -19.97 -26.05
C ILE A 57 -7.25 -20.99 -25.20
N SER A 58 -7.42 -20.74 -23.89
CA SER A 58 -8.19 -21.61 -22.97
C SER A 58 -8.37 -20.99 -21.57
N PRO A 59 -9.55 -21.03 -20.92
CA PRO A 59 -10.83 -21.43 -21.50
C PRO A 59 -11.21 -20.51 -22.66
N LEU A 60 -11.76 -21.10 -23.71
CA LEU A 60 -12.10 -20.40 -24.95
C LEU A 60 -13.39 -19.59 -24.73
N ASN A 61 -13.26 -18.37 -24.20
CA ASN A 61 -14.40 -17.46 -24.04
C ASN A 61 -14.27 -16.26 -25.01
N PRO A 62 -14.81 -16.35 -26.24
CA PRO A 62 -14.69 -15.28 -27.24
C PRO A 62 -15.38 -13.98 -26.84
N THR A 63 -16.32 -14.02 -25.88
CA THR A 63 -17.04 -12.83 -25.39
C THR A 63 -16.18 -11.92 -24.52
N THR A 64 -15.10 -12.41 -23.91
CA THR A 64 -14.24 -11.62 -23.00
C THR A 64 -13.52 -10.46 -23.70
N ILE A 65 -13.31 -10.54 -25.02
CA ILE A 65 -12.75 -9.43 -25.82
C ILE A 65 -13.87 -8.45 -26.21
N LEU A 66 -15.02 -8.96 -26.65
CA LEU A 66 -16.16 -8.15 -27.08
C LEU A 66 -16.75 -7.32 -25.92
N ASN A 67 -16.85 -7.90 -24.73
CA ASN A 67 -17.32 -7.21 -23.51
C ASN A 67 -16.48 -5.99 -23.11
N ARG A 68 -15.24 -5.85 -23.62
CA ARG A 68 -14.40 -4.65 -23.36
C ARG A 68 -14.86 -3.45 -24.16
N PHE A 69 -15.49 -3.69 -25.31
CA PHE A 69 -16.00 -2.64 -26.20
C PHE A 69 -17.46 -2.28 -25.88
N ASP A 70 -18.16 -3.15 -25.15
CA ASP A 70 -19.51 -2.89 -24.62
C ASP A 70 -19.52 -2.08 -23.32
N GLN A 71 -18.36 -1.61 -22.82
CA GLN A 71 -18.35 -0.73 -21.65
C GLN A 71 -18.99 0.62 -21.99
N PRO A 72 -20.09 1.02 -21.31
CA PRO A 72 -20.55 2.40 -21.36
C PRO A 72 -19.41 3.32 -20.89
N GLN A 73 -19.27 4.47 -21.54
CA GLN A 73 -18.36 5.55 -21.11
C GLN A 73 -18.45 5.70 -19.58
N PRO A 74 -17.31 5.73 -18.85
CA PRO A 74 -17.36 5.86 -17.40
C PRO A 74 -18.01 7.20 -17.08
N SER A 75 -19.22 7.15 -16.52
CA SER A 75 -19.77 8.27 -15.79
C SER A 75 -18.75 8.68 -14.74
N GLU A 76 -18.52 9.98 -14.63
CA GLU A 76 -17.73 10.62 -13.59
C GLU A 76 -18.34 10.31 -12.22
N GLN A 77 -18.06 9.11 -11.69
CA GLN A 77 -18.27 8.78 -10.30
C GLN A 77 -16.90 8.67 -9.66
N GLY A 78 -16.33 9.84 -9.41
CA GLY A 78 -15.32 10.03 -8.39
C GLY A 78 -15.92 9.76 -7.01
N SER A 79 -16.28 8.50 -6.72
CA SER A 79 -16.23 8.04 -5.34
C SER A 79 -14.80 7.66 -5.08
N ARG A 80 -14.04 8.68 -4.69
CA ARG A 80 -12.74 8.52 -4.06
C ARG A 80 -13.02 7.85 -2.72
N GLU A 81 -13.20 6.52 -2.73
CA GLU A 81 -13.05 5.73 -1.52
C GLU A 81 -11.63 5.94 -1.06
N SER A 82 -11.48 6.94 -0.20
CA SER A 82 -10.34 7.08 0.67
C SER A 82 -10.23 5.75 1.40
N SER A 83 -9.35 4.91 0.88
CA SER A 83 -8.65 3.90 1.65
C SER A 83 -7.87 4.67 2.71
N THR A 84 -8.58 5.11 3.75
CA THR A 84 -7.98 5.46 5.02
C THR A 84 -7.47 4.13 5.54
N SER A 85 -6.25 3.86 5.10
CA SER A 85 -5.22 3.12 5.79
C SER A 85 -5.71 2.64 7.15
N VAL A 86 -5.81 1.32 7.29
CA VAL A 86 -5.76 0.62 8.57
C VAL A 86 -4.36 0.88 9.16
N LEU A 87 -4.09 2.13 9.52
CA LEU A 87 -3.05 2.45 10.48
C LEU A 87 -3.54 1.85 11.77
N SER A 88 -2.68 1.09 12.45
CA SER A 88 -2.99 0.49 13.74
C SER A 88 -3.39 1.59 14.71
N ALA A 89 -4.70 1.85 14.79
CA ALA A 89 -5.32 2.82 15.66
C ALA A 89 -5.33 2.31 17.12
N SER A 90 -4.74 1.15 17.38
CA SER A 90 -4.81 0.46 18.66
C SER A 90 -4.35 1.35 19.80
N ASP A 91 -3.26 2.08 19.62
CA ASP A 91 -2.59 2.71 20.75
C ASP A 91 -3.16 4.11 21.03
N TRP A 92 -3.42 4.90 19.98
CA TRP A 92 -4.11 6.19 20.15
C TRP A 92 -5.53 6.03 20.70
N THR A 93 -6.30 5.06 20.20
CA THR A 93 -7.70 4.87 20.63
C THR A 93 -7.76 4.50 22.10
N LYS A 94 -6.84 3.66 22.60
CA LYS A 94 -6.73 3.32 24.02
C LYS A 94 -6.33 4.53 24.87
N ILE A 95 -5.38 5.34 24.41
CA ILE A 95 -4.93 6.54 25.11
C ILE A 95 -6.05 7.59 25.17
N ASP A 96 -6.80 7.78 24.09
CA ASP A 96 -7.94 8.70 24.03
C ASP A 96 -9.09 8.26 24.96
N GLN A 97 -9.38 6.96 25.02
CA GLN A 97 -10.35 6.39 25.96
C GLN A 97 -9.94 6.64 27.41
N LEU A 98 -8.66 6.40 27.77
CA LEU A 98 -8.14 6.69 29.11
C LEU A 98 -8.18 8.17 29.46
N LEU A 99 -7.84 9.03 28.50
CA LEU A 99 -7.84 10.48 28.67
C LEU A 99 -9.26 11.01 28.92
N LYS A 100 -10.24 10.54 28.14
CA LYS A 100 -11.66 10.90 28.32
C LYS A 100 -12.27 10.35 29.62
N ALA A 101 -11.78 9.21 30.11
CA ALA A 101 -12.24 8.62 31.37
C ALA A 101 -11.77 9.42 32.60
N HIS A 102 -10.60 10.06 32.55
CA HIS A 102 -10.00 10.76 33.70
C HIS A 102 -10.03 12.29 33.58
N VAL A 103 -10.21 12.83 32.38
CA VAL A 103 -10.17 14.27 32.12
C VAL A 103 -11.42 14.67 31.35
N ASP A 104 -12.10 15.72 31.80
CA ASP A 104 -13.15 16.36 31.01
C ASP A 104 -12.51 17.15 29.85
N VAL A 105 -12.23 16.43 28.77
CA VAL A 105 -11.68 16.97 27.51
C VAL A 105 -12.66 17.95 26.87
N GLY A 106 -13.95 17.93 27.23
CA GLY A 106 -14.98 18.85 26.73
C GLY A 106 -14.92 20.24 27.37
N ALA A 107 -14.72 20.30 28.69
CA ALA A 107 -14.78 21.55 29.46
C ALA A 107 -13.45 22.32 29.53
N SER A 108 -12.30 21.64 29.53
CA SER A 108 -11.00 22.31 29.68
C SER A 108 -10.28 22.51 28.35
N ASN A 109 -10.01 23.78 28.00
CA ASN A 109 -9.17 24.12 26.84
C ASN A 109 -7.76 23.50 26.94
N GLY A 110 -7.23 23.34 28.16
CA GLY A 110 -5.97 22.65 28.41
C GLY A 110 -6.03 21.16 28.08
N ALA A 111 -7.13 20.49 28.44
CA ALA A 111 -7.35 19.08 28.12
C ALA A 111 -7.50 18.84 26.61
N LYS A 112 -8.19 19.74 25.89
CA LYS A 112 -8.26 19.70 24.42
C LYS A 112 -6.89 19.86 23.77
N LYS A 113 -6.08 20.79 24.28
CA LYS A 113 -4.71 21.01 23.80
C LYS A 113 -3.86 19.77 24.03
N LEU A 114 -3.93 19.17 25.23
CA LEU A 114 -3.22 17.94 25.55
C LEU A 114 -3.62 16.77 24.64
N SER A 115 -4.92 16.52 24.46
CA SER A 115 -5.43 15.47 23.56
C SER A 115 -4.86 15.62 22.14
N ARG A 116 -4.89 16.83 21.57
CA ARG A 116 -4.32 17.11 20.25
C ARG A 116 -2.81 16.88 20.20
N THR A 117 -2.07 17.28 21.24
CA THR A 117 -0.63 17.08 21.33
C THR A 117 -0.28 15.60 21.41
N VAL A 118 -1.00 14.82 22.22
CA VAL A 118 -0.78 13.37 22.34
C VAL A 118 -1.12 12.66 21.03
N HIS A 119 -2.21 13.04 20.36
CA HIS A 119 -2.53 12.52 19.02
C HIS A 119 -1.40 12.82 18.02
N SER A 120 -0.94 14.06 17.96
CA SER A 120 0.18 14.47 17.10
C SER A 120 1.46 13.71 17.40
N ILE A 121 1.80 13.49 18.68
CA ILE A 121 2.96 12.68 19.08
C ILE A 121 2.79 11.23 18.63
N SER A 122 1.61 10.65 18.84
CA SER A 122 1.31 9.26 18.44
C SER A 122 1.46 9.06 16.94
N VAL A 123 0.91 9.97 16.12
CA VAL A 123 1.04 9.90 14.66
C VAL A 123 2.51 10.03 14.24
N ARG A 124 3.26 10.97 14.83
CA ARG A 124 4.69 11.13 14.54
C ARG A 124 5.51 9.91 14.95
N ALA A 125 5.20 9.28 16.07
CA ALA A 125 5.87 8.07 16.52
C ALA A 125 5.63 6.90 15.55
N GLN A 126 4.39 6.68 15.14
CA GLN A 126 4.03 5.65 14.15
C GLN A 126 4.72 5.90 12.80
N LEU A 127 4.74 7.16 12.34
CA LEU A 127 5.44 7.53 11.12
C LEU A 127 6.94 7.22 11.23
N ALA A 128 7.59 7.65 12.31
CA ALA A 128 9.00 7.41 12.54
C ALA A 128 9.35 5.91 12.64
N GLU A 129 8.47 5.10 13.23
CA GLU A 129 8.64 3.65 13.31
C GLU A 129 8.56 3.00 11.92
N HIS A 130 7.55 3.39 11.12
CA HIS A 130 7.40 2.91 9.75
C HIS A 130 8.60 3.30 8.87
N GLU A 131 9.05 4.55 8.97
CA GLU A 131 10.26 5.03 8.28
C GLU A 131 11.51 4.24 8.68
N ASN A 132 11.74 4.05 9.98
CA ASN A 132 12.88 3.27 10.47
C ASN A 132 12.84 1.83 9.97
N LYS A 133 11.66 1.21 9.94
CA LYS A 133 11.49 -0.13 9.39
C LYS A 133 11.88 -0.18 7.91
N GLY A 134 11.35 0.73 7.10
CA GLY A 134 11.68 0.83 5.67
C GLY A 134 13.18 1.04 5.42
N LEU A 135 13.81 1.94 6.16
CA LEU A 135 15.25 2.22 6.05
C LEU A 135 16.10 1.01 6.46
N ARG A 136 15.71 0.28 7.51
CA ARG A 136 16.40 -0.96 7.93
C ARG A 136 16.30 -2.04 6.85
N GLU A 137 15.14 -2.20 6.22
CA GLU A 137 14.96 -3.14 5.10
C GLU A 137 15.80 -2.74 3.87
N ALA A 138 15.84 -1.45 3.55
CA ALA A 138 16.67 -0.93 2.46
C ALA A 138 18.17 -1.17 2.72
N LEU A 139 18.63 -0.91 3.95
CA LEU A 139 20.02 -1.13 4.35
C LEU A 139 20.40 -2.62 4.35
N ALA A 140 19.49 -3.51 4.76
CA ALA A 140 19.70 -4.95 4.67
C ALA A 140 19.80 -5.43 3.21
N THR A 141 19.10 -4.77 2.29
CA THR A 141 19.15 -5.07 0.86
C THR A 141 20.47 -4.61 0.25
N GLN A 142 20.99 -3.43 0.62
CA GLN A 142 22.29 -2.95 0.14
C GLN A 142 23.49 -3.79 0.58
N LYS A 143 23.39 -4.45 1.75
CA LYS A 143 24.46 -5.31 2.28
C LYS A 143 24.49 -6.71 1.65
N LYS A 144 23.50 -7.07 0.83
CA LYS A 144 23.45 -8.33 0.08
C LYS A 144 24.11 -8.19 -1.28
#